data_AF-A0A8T5MJ63-F1
#
_entry.id   AF-A0A8T5MJ63-F1
#
_cell.length_a   1.000
_cell.length_b   1.000
_cell.length_c   1.000
_cell.angle_alpha   90.00
_cell.angle_beta   90.00
_cell.angle_gamma   90.00
#
_symmetry.space_group_name_H-M   'P 1'
#
loop_
_entity.id
_entity.type
_entity.pdbx_description
1 polymer ?
#
loop_
_entity_poly.entity_id
_entity_poly.type
_entity_poly.pdbx_seq_one_letter_code
_entity_poly.pdbx_strand_id
1 'polypeptide(L)'
;MAKGKRAKRDEPQEAQIEPSSKEKLKTLFEKYGYLAAFAGAVPLMSGWLLFNEKDCGCFLLPKETLAANNELLGIISIIAGLALLLPAIFQYEVIGKKKEKSWFIRKEYLFAFILSLAVIQFYISIETPQEVPVVEGDYDELTLKLAEVSWVMFYANWCESCHQQFELLGTSAKNLRLVDCDTVECPDFIKGYPTWAMNNPDGSLEIKEGAQTIETLKQMAGLVE
;
A
#
# COMPACT_ATOMS: atom_id res chain seq x y z
N MET A 1 -66.01 -30.54 79.23
CA MET A 1 -66.13 -30.66 77.77
C MET A 1 -65.36 -29.53 77.10
N ALA A 2 -64.51 -29.89 76.13
CA ALA A 2 -64.17 -29.14 74.91
C ALA A 2 -63.39 -27.80 75.01
N LYS A 3 -62.12 -27.80 74.56
CA LYS A 3 -61.68 -27.38 73.20
C LYS A 3 -60.18 -27.04 73.24
N GLY A 4 -59.35 -27.96 72.77
CA GLY A 4 -57.91 -27.75 72.54
C GLY A 4 -57.68 -26.81 71.35
N LYS A 5 -56.84 -25.80 71.56
CA LYS A 5 -56.35 -24.89 70.51
C LYS A 5 -55.25 -25.61 69.72
N ARG A 6 -55.44 -25.79 68.41
CA ARG A 6 -54.39 -26.23 67.48
C ARG A 6 -53.49 -25.06 67.13
N ALA A 7 -52.18 -25.26 67.28
CA ALA A 7 -51.14 -24.36 66.81
C ALA A 7 -51.11 -24.32 65.27
N LYS A 8 -50.96 -23.12 64.71
CA LYS A 8 -50.67 -22.89 63.29
C LYS A 8 -49.29 -23.50 62.98
N ARG A 9 -49.24 -24.26 61.88
CA ARG A 9 -48.02 -24.81 61.29
C ARG A 9 -47.51 -23.78 60.30
N ASP A 10 -46.30 -23.30 60.49
CA ASP A 10 -45.66 -22.34 59.59
C ASP A 10 -45.32 -23.01 58.25
N GLU A 11 -45.62 -22.28 57.18
CA GLU A 11 -45.41 -22.67 55.79
C GLU A 11 -43.92 -22.46 55.42
N PRO A 12 -43.23 -23.44 54.82
CA PRO A 12 -41.82 -23.30 54.48
C PRO A 12 -41.65 -22.32 53.33
N GLN A 13 -40.82 -21.30 53.52
CA GLN A 13 -40.44 -20.37 52.46
C GLN A 13 -39.57 -21.08 51.42
N GLU A 14 -40.06 -21.10 50.18
CA GLU A 14 -39.37 -21.62 49.01
C GLU A 14 -38.22 -20.67 48.63
N ALA A 15 -36.98 -21.17 48.75
CA ALA A 15 -35.78 -20.41 48.42
C ALA A 15 -35.71 -20.12 46.92
N GLN A 16 -35.63 -18.85 46.55
CA GLN A 16 -35.40 -18.44 45.16
C GLN A 16 -33.99 -18.83 44.72
N ILE A 17 -33.90 -19.76 43.77
CA ILE A 17 -32.64 -20.21 43.17
C ILE A 17 -32.28 -19.23 42.04
N GLU A 18 -31.13 -18.56 42.18
CA GLU A 18 -30.57 -17.68 41.15
C GLU A 18 -30.27 -18.48 39.86
N PRO A 19 -30.67 -17.99 38.66
CA PRO A 19 -30.43 -18.72 37.41
C PRO A 19 -28.92 -18.88 37.16
N SER A 20 -28.53 -20.15 36.97
CA SER A 20 -27.16 -20.60 36.74
C SER A 20 -26.49 -19.78 35.64
N SER A 21 -25.24 -19.37 35.90
CA SER A 21 -24.38 -18.57 35.02
C SER A 21 -24.30 -19.08 33.56
N LYS A 22 -24.67 -20.35 33.30
CA LYS A 22 -24.78 -20.95 31.97
C LYS A 22 -25.91 -20.36 31.11
N GLU A 23 -27.04 -19.96 31.69
CA GLU A 23 -28.13 -19.33 30.92
C GLU A 23 -27.82 -17.88 30.53
N LYS A 24 -27.14 -17.13 31.41
CA LYS A 24 -26.63 -15.78 31.09
C LYS A 24 -25.56 -15.81 29.98
N LEU A 25 -24.77 -16.89 29.91
CA LEU A 25 -23.74 -17.06 28.87
C LEU A 25 -24.35 -17.42 27.50
N LYS A 26 -25.44 -18.20 27.48
CA LYS A 26 -26.11 -18.60 26.24
C LYS A 26 -26.78 -17.42 25.53
N THR A 27 -27.40 -16.52 26.29
CA THR A 27 -28.03 -15.29 25.77
C THR A 27 -27.01 -14.27 25.27
N LEU A 28 -25.81 -14.21 25.85
CA LEU A 28 -24.72 -13.38 25.32
C LEU A 28 -24.15 -13.94 24.00
N PHE A 29 -24.03 -15.26 23.87
CA PHE A 29 -23.56 -15.88 22.63
C PHE A 29 -24.55 -15.72 21.47
N GLU A 30 -25.85 -15.78 21.72
CA GLU A 30 -26.86 -15.50 20.68
C GLU A 30 -26.88 -14.03 20.25
N LYS A 31 -26.63 -13.09 21.19
CA LYS A 31 -26.68 -11.66 20.90
C LYS A 31 -25.44 -11.12 20.19
N TYR A 32 -24.27 -11.73 20.40
CA TYR A 32 -22.98 -11.24 19.90
C TYR A 32 -22.19 -12.25 19.05
N GLY A 33 -22.67 -13.50 18.88
CA GLY A 33 -21.96 -14.55 18.13
C GLY A 33 -21.68 -14.18 16.67
N TYR A 34 -22.54 -13.37 16.05
CA TYR A 34 -22.33 -12.89 14.68
C TYR A 34 -21.21 -11.85 14.57
N LEU A 35 -20.97 -11.03 15.61
CA LEU A 35 -19.87 -10.05 15.61
C LEU A 35 -18.48 -10.72 15.77
N ALA A 36 -18.41 -11.82 16.51
CA ALA A 36 -17.17 -12.60 16.66
C ALA A 36 -16.76 -13.33 15.37
N ALA A 37 -17.72 -13.71 14.53
CA ALA A 37 -17.44 -14.37 13.25
C ALA A 37 -16.78 -13.44 12.21
N PHE A 38 -17.10 -12.13 12.23
CA PHE A 38 -16.51 -11.17 11.31
C PHE A 38 -15.11 -10.69 11.73
N ALA A 39 -14.81 -10.60 13.02
CA ALA A 39 -13.49 -10.21 13.51
C ALA A 39 -12.41 -11.30 13.28
N GLY A 40 -12.81 -12.57 13.17
CA GLY A 40 -11.88 -13.70 12.99
C GLY A 40 -11.59 -14.09 11.53
N ALA A 41 -12.35 -13.61 10.55
CA ALA A 41 -12.21 -14.04 9.15
C ALA A 41 -11.25 -13.17 8.32
N VAL A 42 -10.94 -11.95 8.75
CA VAL A 42 -10.07 -11.01 8.01
C VAL A 42 -8.57 -11.38 8.04
N PRO A 43 -7.98 -11.98 9.09
CA PRO A 43 -6.54 -12.26 9.11
C PRO A 43 -6.12 -13.61 8.48
N LEU A 44 -7.05 -14.51 8.11
CA LEU A 44 -6.69 -15.85 7.62
C LEU A 44 -6.50 -15.95 6.10
N MET A 45 -6.91 -14.94 5.32
CA MET A 45 -6.71 -14.95 3.86
C MET A 45 -5.47 -14.18 3.40
N SER A 46 -4.89 -13.29 4.23
CA SER A 46 -3.65 -12.58 3.89
C SER A 46 -2.37 -13.40 4.18
N GLY A 47 -2.45 -14.45 5.00
CA GLY A 47 -1.29 -15.25 5.42
C GLY A 47 -0.87 -16.39 4.47
N TRP A 48 -1.69 -16.73 3.47
CA TRP A 48 -1.44 -17.89 2.59
C TRP A 48 -0.74 -17.56 1.26
N LEU A 49 -0.44 -16.29 0.99
CA LEU A 49 0.26 -15.84 -0.23
C LEU A 49 1.76 -15.57 -0.03
N LEU A 50 2.32 -15.80 1.16
CA LEU A 50 3.73 -15.45 1.47
C LEU A 50 4.66 -16.64 1.76
N PHE A 51 4.28 -17.88 1.47
CA PHE A 51 5.15 -19.05 1.73
C PHE A 51 5.10 -20.10 0.61
N ASN A 52 5.84 -19.86 -0.48
CA ASN A 52 6.59 -20.91 -1.17
C ASN A 52 7.48 -20.32 -2.26
N GLU A 53 8.76 -20.11 -1.95
CA GLU A 53 9.79 -19.94 -2.99
C GLU A 53 11.12 -20.43 -2.44
N LYS A 54 11.31 -21.76 -2.49
CA LYS A 54 12.64 -22.34 -2.54
C LYS A 54 12.76 -23.06 -3.88
N ASP A 55 13.82 -22.67 -4.59
CA ASP A 55 14.39 -23.31 -5.76
C ASP A 55 13.67 -23.08 -7.11
N CYS A 56 14.11 -22.06 -7.86
CA CYS A 56 14.59 -22.21 -9.25
C CYS A 56 15.23 -20.90 -9.75
N GLY A 57 16.35 -21.05 -10.46
CA GLY A 57 17.18 -19.94 -10.92
C GLY A 57 16.71 -19.25 -12.19
N CYS A 58 17.30 -18.06 -12.38
CA CYS A 58 17.50 -17.35 -13.65
C CYS A 58 16.26 -16.93 -14.44
N PHE A 59 15.60 -15.86 -14.00
CA PHE A 59 15.11 -14.80 -14.88
C PHE A 59 14.91 -13.50 -14.06
N LEU A 60 15.84 -12.55 -14.18
CA LEU A 60 15.76 -11.26 -13.49
C LEU A 60 14.72 -10.38 -14.20
N LEU A 61 13.47 -10.46 -13.74
CA LEU A 61 12.49 -9.40 -13.96
C LEU A 61 12.71 -8.30 -12.90
N PRO A 62 12.67 -7.02 -13.30
CA PRO A 62 12.94 -5.90 -12.41
C PRO A 62 11.91 -5.82 -11.29
N LYS A 63 12.39 -5.79 -10.04
CA LYS A 63 11.60 -5.73 -8.79
C LYS A 63 10.71 -4.47 -8.67
N GLU A 64 10.84 -3.52 -9.57
CA GLU A 64 10.16 -2.22 -9.52
C GLU A 64 8.69 -2.28 -9.95
N THR A 65 8.26 -3.36 -10.62
CA THR A 65 6.84 -3.51 -11.02
C THR A 65 5.95 -4.17 -9.96
N LEU A 66 6.51 -4.62 -8.82
CA LEU A 66 5.72 -5.25 -7.75
C LEU A 66 5.29 -4.28 -6.64
N ALA A 67 5.95 -3.13 -6.48
CA ALA A 67 5.64 -2.18 -5.42
C ALA A 67 4.37 -1.35 -5.72
N ALA A 68 4.10 -1.05 -7.00
CA ALA A 68 2.93 -0.26 -7.41
C ALA A 68 1.59 -0.99 -7.28
N ASN A 69 1.59 -2.31 -7.05
CA ASN A 69 0.36 -3.12 -7.09
C ASN A 69 -0.30 -3.29 -5.71
N ASN A 70 0.44 -3.04 -4.62
CA ASN A 70 -0.04 -3.30 -3.26
C ASN A 70 -1.06 -2.24 -2.79
N GLU A 71 -0.93 -0.99 -3.23
CA GLU A 71 -1.90 0.06 -2.89
C GLU A 71 -3.23 -0.11 -3.64
N LEU A 72 -3.15 -0.48 -4.92
CA LEU A 72 -4.33 -0.78 -5.73
C LEU A 72 -5.11 -1.98 -5.18
N LEU A 73 -4.41 -3.02 -4.72
CA LEU A 73 -5.02 -4.18 -4.05
C LEU A 73 -5.69 -3.79 -2.72
N GLY A 74 -5.12 -2.83 -1.99
CA GLY A 74 -5.75 -2.26 -0.78
C GLY A 74 -7.09 -1.58 -1.07
N ILE A 75 -7.14 -0.76 -2.12
CA ILE A 75 -8.37 -0.05 -2.53
C ILE A 75 -9.43 -1.05 -3.03
N ILE A 76 -9.04 -2.05 -3.84
CA ILE A 76 -9.96 -3.09 -4.34
C ILE A 76 -10.57 -3.88 -3.17
N SER A 77 -9.79 -4.19 -2.13
CA SER A 77 -10.28 -4.90 -0.93
C SER A 77 -11.34 -4.08 -0.17
N ILE A 78 -11.13 -2.77 -0.02
CA ILE A 78 -12.09 -1.86 0.62
C ILE A 78 -13.39 -1.76 -0.20
N ILE A 79 -13.28 -1.61 -1.53
CA ILE A 79 -14.45 -1.54 -2.42
C ILE A 79 -15.23 -2.85 -2.40
N ALA A 80 -14.55 -4.01 -2.44
CA ALA A 80 -15.18 -5.32 -2.36
C ALA A 80 -15.88 -5.52 -1.00
N GLY A 81 -15.27 -5.09 0.10
CA GLY A 81 -15.88 -5.12 1.43
C GLY A 81 -17.15 -4.26 1.53
N LEU A 82 -17.12 -3.04 0.97
CA LEU A 82 -18.28 -2.15 0.90
C LEU A 82 -19.40 -2.71 0.01
N ALA A 83 -19.06 -3.31 -1.13
CA ALA A 83 -20.03 -3.91 -2.04
C ALA A 83 -20.78 -5.10 -1.42
N LEU A 84 -20.14 -5.85 -0.53
CA LEU A 84 -20.77 -6.97 0.20
C LEU A 84 -21.71 -6.50 1.32
N LEU A 85 -21.53 -5.30 1.86
CA LEU A 85 -22.40 -4.73 2.89
C LEU A 85 -23.68 -4.11 2.32
N LEU A 86 -23.64 -3.62 1.07
CA LEU A 86 -24.80 -3.03 0.39
C LEU A 86 -26.05 -3.94 0.31
N PRO A 87 -25.96 -5.23 -0.08
CA PRO A 87 -27.12 -6.10 -0.14
C PRO A 87 -27.66 -6.48 1.24
N ALA A 88 -26.83 -6.51 2.30
CA ALA A 88 -27.31 -6.74 3.67
C ALA A 88 -28.17 -5.58 4.18
N ILE A 89 -27.83 -4.34 3.80
CA ILE A 89 -28.63 -3.15 4.07
C ILE A 89 -29.94 -3.17 3.25
N PHE A 90 -29.89 -3.64 2.00
CA PHE A 90 -31.07 -3.70 1.11
C PHE A 90 -32.03 -4.86 1.41
N GLN A 91 -31.55 -6.00 1.93
CA GLN A 91 -32.40 -7.16 2.21
C GLN A 91 -33.20 -7.04 3.51
N TYR A 92 -32.88 -6.08 4.38
CA TYR A 92 -33.61 -5.91 5.65
C TYR A 92 -35.05 -5.38 5.48
N GLU A 93 -35.43 -4.90 4.29
CA GLU A 93 -36.78 -4.37 4.04
C GLU A 93 -37.78 -5.36 3.41
N VAL A 94 -37.36 -6.54 2.96
CA VAL A 94 -38.24 -7.36 2.09
C VAL A 94 -39.23 -8.25 2.86
N ILE A 95 -39.06 -8.47 4.18
CA ILE A 95 -39.93 -9.39 4.93
C ILE A 95 -40.73 -8.64 6.01
N GLY A 96 -41.84 -8.01 5.62
CA GLY A 96 -42.95 -7.85 6.56
C GLY A 96 -43.82 -6.59 6.44
N LYS A 97 -44.79 -6.65 5.53
CA LYS A 97 -46.09 -5.95 5.54
C LYS A 97 -46.16 -4.46 5.15
N LYS A 98 -47.00 -4.29 4.11
CA LYS A 98 -47.89 -3.18 3.75
C LYS A 98 -47.25 -1.92 3.15
N LYS A 99 -47.58 -1.73 1.86
CA LYS A 99 -47.37 -0.56 1.01
C LYS A 99 -47.76 0.74 1.74
N GLU A 100 -46.78 1.51 2.16
CA GLU A 100 -46.92 2.96 2.14
C GLU A 100 -45.59 3.58 1.69
N LYS A 101 -45.66 4.31 0.58
CA LYS A 101 -44.52 4.94 -0.10
C LYS A 101 -43.84 5.91 0.86
N SER A 102 -42.71 5.52 1.42
CA SER A 102 -41.83 6.48 2.10
C SER A 102 -40.40 6.28 1.61
N TRP A 103 -40.14 6.84 0.42
CA TRP A 103 -38.80 7.05 -0.15
C TRP A 103 -38.01 8.11 0.62
N PHE A 104 -38.11 8.10 1.96
CA PHE A 104 -37.44 9.05 2.83
C PHE A 104 -36.12 8.40 3.26
N ILE A 105 -35.16 8.36 2.33
CA ILE A 105 -33.76 8.11 2.67
C ILE A 105 -33.41 9.17 3.73
N ARG A 106 -33.22 8.69 4.97
CA ARG A 106 -32.89 9.52 6.12
C ARG A 106 -31.71 10.42 5.75
N LYS A 107 -31.87 11.73 5.94
CA LYS A 107 -30.92 12.77 5.49
C LYS A 107 -29.49 12.52 6.00
N GLU A 108 -29.38 11.81 7.10
CA GLU A 108 -28.15 11.35 7.74
C GLU A 108 -27.31 10.44 6.82
N TYR A 109 -27.93 9.55 6.03
CA TYR A 109 -27.19 8.67 5.11
C TYR A 109 -26.68 9.43 3.88
N LEU A 110 -27.44 10.43 3.41
CA LEU A 110 -27.04 11.25 2.28
C LEU A 110 -25.82 12.11 2.61
N PHE A 111 -25.74 12.60 3.85
CA PHE A 111 -24.58 13.34 4.34
C PHE A 111 -23.32 12.46 4.45
N ALA A 112 -23.46 11.24 4.99
CA ALA A 112 -22.36 10.28 5.08
C ALA A 112 -21.82 9.89 3.69
N PHE A 113 -22.70 9.71 2.71
CA PHE A 113 -22.31 9.40 1.34
C PHE A 113 -21.51 10.54 0.70
N ILE A 114 -21.97 11.78 0.82
CA ILE A 114 -21.26 12.95 0.29
C ILE A 114 -19.87 13.11 0.93
N LEU A 115 -19.77 12.93 2.25
CA LEU A 115 -18.49 12.99 2.98
C LEU A 115 -17.51 11.92 2.49
N SER A 116 -18.00 10.70 2.24
CA SER A 116 -17.17 9.61 1.71
C SER A 116 -16.61 9.93 0.32
N LEU A 117 -17.43 10.51 -0.57
CA LEU A 117 -17.00 10.92 -1.91
C LEU A 117 -15.96 12.06 -1.84
N ALA A 118 -16.14 13.01 -0.93
CA ALA A 118 -15.18 14.11 -0.75
C ALA A 118 -13.81 13.61 -0.27
N VAL A 119 -13.78 12.64 0.64
CA VAL A 119 -12.54 12.00 1.10
C VAL A 119 -11.87 11.23 -0.04
N ILE A 120 -12.62 10.44 -0.81
CA ILE A 120 -12.09 9.72 -1.98
C ILE A 120 -11.48 10.70 -2.99
N GLN A 121 -12.18 11.79 -3.30
CA GLN A 121 -11.67 12.81 -4.23
C GLN A 121 -10.40 13.49 -3.72
N PHE A 122 -10.30 13.72 -2.40
CA PHE A 122 -9.10 14.26 -1.78
C PHE A 122 -7.92 13.30 -1.96
N TYR A 123 -8.08 12.01 -1.65
CA TYR A 123 -7.03 11.00 -1.83
C TYR A 123 -6.56 10.87 -3.29
N ILE A 124 -7.47 10.92 -4.26
CA ILE A 124 -7.10 10.90 -5.69
C ILE A 124 -6.23 12.13 -6.07
N SER A 125 -6.36 13.25 -5.35
CA SER A 125 -5.63 14.48 -5.66
C SER A 125 -4.22 14.53 -5.08
N ILE A 126 -3.87 13.66 -4.12
CA ILE A 126 -2.56 13.71 -3.43
C ILE A 126 -1.47 13.00 -4.24
N GLU A 127 -1.83 12.13 -5.17
CA GLU A 127 -0.87 11.20 -5.78
C GLU A 127 -1.22 10.93 -7.24
N THR A 128 -1.01 11.94 -8.07
CA THR A 128 -0.57 11.65 -9.43
C THR A 128 0.89 12.05 -9.53
N PRO A 129 1.83 11.09 -9.41
CA PRO A 129 3.15 11.29 -9.99
C PRO A 129 2.90 11.84 -11.38
N GLN A 130 3.37 13.04 -11.68
CA GLN A 130 3.29 13.50 -13.05
C GLN A 130 4.05 12.47 -13.85
N GLU A 131 3.35 11.73 -14.71
CA GLU A 131 3.97 10.96 -15.77
C GLU A 131 4.70 12.01 -16.61
N VAL A 132 5.94 12.31 -16.22
CA VAL A 132 6.86 13.10 -17.01
C VAL A 132 6.89 12.33 -18.33
N PRO A 133 6.42 12.94 -19.43
CA PRO A 133 6.37 12.24 -20.71
C PRO A 133 7.77 11.69 -20.93
N VAL A 134 7.89 10.37 -20.94
CA VAL A 134 9.16 9.69 -21.21
C VAL A 134 9.49 10.10 -22.63
N VAL A 135 10.28 11.15 -22.77
CA VAL A 135 10.88 11.51 -24.03
C VAL A 135 11.74 10.31 -24.34
N GLU A 136 11.37 9.54 -25.37
CA GLU A 136 12.22 8.49 -25.93
C GLU A 136 13.49 9.16 -26.47
N GLY A 137 14.41 9.48 -25.55
CA GLY A 137 15.74 9.94 -25.87
C GLY A 137 16.50 8.75 -26.41
N ASP A 138 16.69 8.72 -27.73
CA ASP A 138 17.56 7.76 -28.39
C ASP A 138 19.03 8.15 -28.13
N TYR A 139 19.49 7.93 -26.88
CA TYR A 139 20.85 8.19 -26.44
C TYR A 139 21.60 6.87 -26.14
N ASP A 140 21.15 5.77 -26.74
CA ASP A 140 21.75 4.45 -26.54
C ASP A 140 23.22 4.44 -26.98
N GLU A 141 23.55 5.03 -28.14
CA GLU A 141 24.94 5.16 -28.60
C GLU A 141 25.80 5.97 -27.61
N LEU A 142 25.27 7.10 -27.12
CA LEU A 142 25.97 7.96 -26.17
C LEU A 142 26.26 7.24 -24.85
N THR A 143 25.25 6.60 -24.27
CA THR A 143 25.36 5.90 -22.99
C THR A 143 26.25 4.66 -23.08
N LEU A 144 26.21 3.93 -24.20
CA LEU A 144 27.15 2.84 -24.49
C LEU A 144 28.59 3.36 -24.61
N LYS A 145 28.81 4.48 -25.30
CA LYS A 145 30.15 5.09 -25.44
C LYS A 145 30.70 5.58 -24.10
N LEU A 146 29.89 6.21 -23.27
CA LEU A 146 30.27 6.59 -21.90
C LEU A 146 30.70 5.37 -21.08
N ALA A 147 29.96 4.27 -21.18
CA ALA A 147 30.32 3.01 -20.51
C ALA A 147 31.60 2.38 -21.08
N GLU A 148 31.84 2.49 -22.40
CA GLU A 148 33.07 2.03 -23.07
C GLU A 148 34.30 2.78 -22.58
N VAL A 149 34.24 4.11 -22.52
CA VAL A 149 35.34 4.94 -21.99
C VAL A 149 35.40 4.93 -20.45
N SER A 150 34.59 4.10 -19.80
CA SER A 150 34.61 3.89 -18.34
C SER A 150 34.23 5.10 -17.48
N TRP A 151 33.36 5.97 -17.97
CA TRP A 151 32.65 6.91 -17.11
C TRP A 151 31.69 6.16 -16.19
N VAL A 152 31.69 6.55 -14.91
CA VAL A 152 30.79 6.04 -13.87
C VAL A 152 30.02 7.22 -13.27
N MET A 153 28.70 7.10 -13.15
CA MET A 153 27.87 8.07 -12.45
C MET A 153 27.57 7.58 -11.04
N PHE A 154 27.99 8.36 -10.05
CA PHE A 154 27.65 8.19 -8.65
C PHE A 154 26.39 9.00 -8.33
N TYR A 155 25.39 8.36 -7.76
CA TYR A 155 24.10 8.97 -7.48
C TYR A 155 23.52 8.51 -6.14
N ALA A 156 22.45 9.18 -5.72
CA ALA A 156 21.61 8.79 -4.59
C ALA A 156 20.14 8.81 -5.01
N ASN A 157 19.31 7.96 -4.43
CA ASN A 157 17.90 7.79 -4.82
C ASN A 157 17.00 8.97 -4.41
N TRP A 158 17.45 9.78 -3.45
CA TRP A 158 16.72 10.97 -3.00
C TRP A 158 17.13 12.25 -3.77
N CYS A 159 18.12 12.15 -4.67
CA CYS A 159 18.73 13.30 -5.35
C CYS A 159 17.89 13.75 -6.56
N GLU A 160 17.27 14.92 -6.47
CA GLU A 160 16.44 15.50 -7.54
C GLU A 160 17.23 15.72 -8.84
N SER A 161 18.46 16.25 -8.76
CA SER A 161 19.31 16.44 -9.95
C SER A 161 19.72 15.12 -10.61
N CYS A 162 19.75 14.02 -9.85
CA CYS A 162 20.04 12.70 -10.38
C CYS A 162 18.84 12.17 -11.17
N HIS A 163 17.62 12.38 -10.67
CA HIS A 163 16.40 12.07 -11.42
C HIS A 163 16.30 12.87 -12.72
N GLN A 164 16.61 14.17 -12.69
CA GLN A 164 16.65 15.00 -13.91
C GLN A 164 17.66 14.45 -14.94
N GLN A 165 18.82 13.96 -14.48
CA GLN A 165 19.81 13.35 -15.36
C GLN A 165 19.29 12.04 -15.99
N PHE A 166 18.59 11.20 -15.22
CA PHE A 166 17.98 9.98 -15.72
C PHE A 166 16.83 10.26 -16.69
N GLU A 167 15.98 11.24 -16.38
CA GLU A 167 14.90 11.69 -17.28
C GLU A 167 15.46 12.21 -18.60
N LEU A 168 16.54 13.00 -18.56
CA LEU A 168 17.23 13.49 -19.76
C LEU A 168 17.70 12.35 -20.66
N LEU A 169 18.20 11.26 -20.07
CA LEU A 169 18.71 10.10 -20.80
C LEU A 169 17.63 9.06 -21.13
N GLY A 170 16.45 9.16 -20.50
CA GLY A 170 15.36 8.22 -20.66
C GLY A 170 15.78 6.77 -20.43
N THR A 171 15.32 5.88 -21.30
CA THR A 171 15.60 4.44 -21.18
C THR A 171 17.06 4.06 -21.47
N SER A 172 17.84 4.95 -22.10
CA SER A 172 19.25 4.72 -22.39
C SER A 172 20.13 4.71 -21.14
N ALA A 173 19.66 5.31 -20.04
CA ALA A 173 20.39 5.31 -18.76
C ALA A 173 20.75 3.91 -18.26
N LYS A 174 19.99 2.87 -18.65
CA LYS A 174 20.28 1.46 -18.32
C LYS A 174 21.64 0.96 -18.82
N ASN A 175 22.22 1.61 -19.84
CA ASN A 175 23.50 1.23 -20.41
C ASN A 175 24.69 1.85 -19.66
N LEU A 176 24.45 2.80 -18.75
CA LEU A 176 25.49 3.46 -17.97
C LEU A 176 26.01 2.57 -16.85
N ARG A 177 27.26 2.84 -16.44
CA ARG A 177 27.81 2.34 -15.18
C ARG A 177 27.36 3.27 -14.05
N LEU A 178 26.45 2.78 -13.22
CA LEU A 178 25.84 3.53 -12.13
C LEU A 178 26.30 2.96 -10.78
N VAL A 179 26.57 3.84 -9.82
CA VAL A 179 26.88 3.46 -8.43
C VAL A 179 25.91 4.18 -7.51
N ASP A 180 25.06 3.41 -6.83
CA ASP A 180 24.11 3.90 -5.84
C ASP A 180 24.79 4.06 -4.48
N CYS A 181 25.08 5.31 -4.11
CA CYS A 181 25.73 5.66 -2.85
C CYS A 181 24.85 5.49 -1.61
N ASP A 182 23.54 5.26 -1.76
CA ASP A 182 22.68 4.90 -0.62
C ASP A 182 22.81 3.41 -0.28
N THR A 183 23.14 2.58 -1.27
CA THR A 183 23.27 1.12 -1.12
C THR A 183 24.72 0.67 -0.89
N VAL A 184 25.70 1.36 -1.49
CA VAL A 184 27.12 1.04 -1.36
C VAL A 184 27.93 2.21 -0.81
N GLU A 185 29.00 1.92 -0.06
CA GLU A 185 29.89 2.96 0.45
C GLU A 185 30.56 3.70 -0.71
N CYS A 186 30.35 5.02 -0.78
CA CYS A 186 30.88 5.84 -1.85
C CYS A 186 32.25 6.44 -1.52
N PRO A 187 33.12 6.66 -2.53
CA PRO A 187 34.45 7.20 -2.32
C PRO A 187 34.43 8.61 -1.72
N ASP A 188 35.44 8.92 -0.88
CA ASP A 188 35.57 10.22 -0.19
C ASP A 188 35.69 11.44 -1.12
N PHE A 189 36.05 11.23 -2.40
CA PHE A 189 36.14 12.34 -3.36
C PHE A 189 34.76 12.80 -3.86
N ILE A 190 33.70 12.04 -3.62
CA ILE A 190 32.34 12.40 -4.00
C ILE A 190 31.77 13.38 -2.97
N LYS A 191 31.67 14.66 -3.36
CA LYS A 191 31.16 15.74 -2.49
C LYS A 191 29.67 16.04 -2.67
N GLY A 192 29.07 15.53 -3.75
CA GLY A 192 27.67 15.78 -4.11
C GLY A 192 27.19 14.86 -5.22
N TYR A 193 25.90 14.96 -5.55
CA TYR A 193 25.24 14.10 -6.52
C TYR A 193 24.47 14.90 -7.58
N PRO A 194 24.39 14.42 -8.83
CA PRO A 194 25.20 13.32 -9.36
C PRO A 194 26.66 13.75 -9.51
N THR A 195 27.59 12.79 -9.48
CA THR A 195 29.00 13.04 -9.81
C THR A 195 29.46 12.01 -10.82
N TRP A 196 30.09 12.47 -11.90
CA TRP A 196 30.68 11.62 -12.92
C TRP A 196 32.18 11.51 -12.67
N ALA A 197 32.71 10.29 -12.71
CA ALA A 197 34.14 10.08 -12.62
C ALA A 197 34.64 9.05 -13.62
N MET A 198 35.85 9.24 -14.12
CA MET A 198 36.54 8.33 -15.03
C MET A 198 38.02 8.24 -14.64
N ASN A 199 38.55 7.02 -14.62
CA ASN A 199 39.99 6.79 -14.52
C ASN A 199 40.59 6.86 -15.92
N ASN A 200 41.41 7.87 -16.18
CA ASN A 200 42.14 7.99 -17.42
C ASN A 200 43.22 6.89 -17.52
N PRO A 201 43.65 6.53 -18.74
CA PRO A 201 44.73 5.57 -18.95
C PRO A 201 46.07 5.97 -18.31
N ASP A 202 46.28 7.26 -18.04
CA ASP A 202 47.46 7.79 -17.34
C ASP A 202 47.38 7.65 -15.81
N GLY A 203 46.27 7.12 -15.29
CA GLY A 203 46.00 6.98 -13.86
C GLY A 203 45.44 8.24 -13.20
N SER A 204 45.23 9.33 -13.96
CA SER A 204 44.54 10.51 -13.44
C SER A 204 43.04 10.25 -13.31
N LEU A 205 42.43 10.84 -12.29
CA LEU A 205 40.99 10.77 -12.07
C LEU A 205 40.35 12.07 -12.57
N GLU A 206 39.51 11.97 -13.59
CA GLU A 206 38.68 13.09 -14.04
C GLU A 206 37.32 13.04 -13.33
N ILE A 207 36.89 14.18 -12.79
CA ILE A 207 35.64 14.32 -12.03
C ILE A 207 34.83 15.47 -12.62
N LYS A 208 33.53 15.25 -12.86
CA LYS A 208 32.54 16.29 -13.18
C LYS A 208 31.41 16.22 -12.18
N GLU A 209 31.28 17.27 -11.36
CA GLU A 209 30.21 17.38 -10.37
C GLU A 209 28.93 17.93 -11.02
N GLY A 210 27.77 17.44 -10.55
CA GLY A 210 26.45 17.91 -10.96
C GLY A 210 25.91 17.23 -12.23
N ALA A 211 24.65 17.55 -12.51
CA ALA A 211 23.98 17.10 -13.74
C ALA A 211 24.66 17.74 -14.98
N GLN A 212 24.84 16.93 -16.01
CA GLN A 212 25.52 17.28 -17.25
C GLN A 212 24.51 17.34 -18.40
N THR A 213 24.72 18.31 -19.30
CA THR A 213 23.95 18.42 -20.54
C THR A 213 24.34 17.31 -21.53
N ILE A 214 23.48 17.03 -22.50
CA ILE A 214 23.76 16.02 -23.56
C ILE A 214 25.04 16.36 -24.33
N GLU A 215 25.31 17.64 -24.59
CA GLU A 215 26.51 18.09 -25.32
C GLU A 215 27.78 17.79 -24.51
N THR A 216 27.72 18.05 -23.20
CA THR A 216 28.84 17.76 -22.29
C THR A 216 29.08 16.27 -22.20
N LEU A 217 28.02 15.47 -22.10
CA LEU A 217 28.11 14.01 -22.12
C LEU A 217 28.67 13.49 -23.44
N LYS A 218 28.29 14.06 -24.59
CA LYS A 218 28.88 13.72 -25.89
C LYS A 218 30.37 14.04 -25.93
N GLN A 219 30.79 15.18 -25.37
CA GLN A 219 32.20 15.53 -25.27
C GLN A 219 32.97 14.54 -24.39
N MET A 220 32.40 14.18 -23.22
CA MET A 220 32.96 13.15 -22.32
C MET A 220 33.07 11.78 -22.99
N ALA A 221 32.15 11.45 -23.89
CA ALA A 221 32.15 10.23 -24.68
C ALA A 221 33.08 10.27 -25.91
N GLY A 222 33.70 11.42 -26.22
CA GLY A 222 34.50 11.60 -27.43
C GLY A 222 33.69 11.61 -28.73
N LEU A 223 32.40 11.98 -28.66
CA LEU A 223 31.47 12.03 -29.80
C LEU A 223 31.32 13.43 -30.42
N VAL A 224 32.05 14.42 -29.92
CA VAL A 224 32.09 15.77 -30.49
C VAL A 224 33.45 15.95 -31.17
N GLU A 225 33.45 15.97 -32.51
CA GLU A 225 34.58 16.42 -33.33
C GLU A 225 34.66 17.94 -33.40
#